data_AF-A0A9J7LI05-F1
#
_entry.id   AF-A0A9J7LI05-F1
#
_cell.length_a   1.000
_cell.length_b   1.000
_cell.length_c   1.000
_cell.angle_alpha   90.00
_cell.angle_beta   90.00
_cell.angle_gamma   90.00
#
_symmetry.space_group_name_H-M   'P 1'
#
loop_
_entity.id
_entity.type
_entity.pdbx_description
1 polymer ?
#
loop_
_entity_poly.entity_id
_entity_poly.type
_entity_poly.pdbx_seq_one_letter_code
_entity_poly.pdbx_strand_id
1 'polypeptide(L)'
;MAVTDPNIDLFDAVRNGSLRGVEAALKAGADIDFEYACCEESSPGTFLFNVSCMGDVDTARLLLRKGASLVKRSTRSAFAPLHGAAFNGADIDFDMTHSENTSPGTALYIASYSGHVDIVKLLLRKGASVSKRTRSSFAPLLGAATEGRTEVVELLIHHGATVDIRDRFQNTPLMRACNYNHLDTVRRLIELGARPDLTGGQCQGMRYYEEGTEIGKGENEESWKLIEEARSELLRCCNPKCGKPDHRSTLKLCGRCKLTRYCSRECQIQHWSVGHKKCCGQDVYL
;
A
#
# COMPACT_ATOMS: atom_id res chain seq x y z
N MET A 1 36.07 15.25 -35.77
CA MET A 1 35.46 14.86 -34.49
C MET A 1 34.27 13.99 -34.83
N ALA A 2 34.23 12.74 -34.38
CA ALA A 2 33.06 11.89 -34.62
C ALA A 2 31.85 12.59 -33.99
N VAL A 3 30.82 12.87 -34.78
CA VAL A 3 29.55 13.36 -34.25
C VAL A 3 28.92 12.14 -33.59
N THR A 4 29.09 12.02 -32.28
CA THR A 4 28.44 10.98 -31.48
C THR A 4 26.95 11.26 -31.47
N ASP A 5 26.13 10.20 -31.55
CA ASP A 5 24.68 10.34 -31.44
C ASP A 5 24.37 10.89 -30.03
N PRO A 6 23.68 12.04 -29.92
CA PRO A 6 23.42 12.66 -28.63
C PRO A 6 22.59 11.77 -27.70
N ASN A 7 21.82 10.80 -28.22
CA ASN A 7 21.12 9.82 -27.39
C ASN A 7 22.05 8.77 -26.77
N ILE A 8 23.14 8.41 -27.46
CA ILE A 8 24.20 7.53 -26.91
C ILE A 8 24.95 8.28 -25.80
N ASP A 9 25.29 9.55 -26.05
CA ASP A 9 25.93 10.40 -25.04
C ASP A 9 25.05 10.59 -23.81
N LEU A 10 23.73 10.74 -24.01
CA LEU A 10 22.75 10.80 -22.92
C LEU A 10 22.70 9.48 -22.14
N PHE A 11 22.70 8.32 -22.82
CA PHE A 11 22.71 7.02 -22.18
C PHE A 11 23.96 6.80 -21.32
N ASP A 12 25.15 7.08 -21.86
CA ASP A 12 26.40 6.94 -21.12
C ASP A 12 26.46 7.91 -19.94
N ALA A 13 25.98 9.15 -20.11
CA ALA A 13 25.94 10.12 -19.03
C ALA A 13 24.99 9.69 -17.89
N VAL A 14 23.80 9.19 -18.22
CA VAL A 14 22.84 8.66 -17.23
C VAL A 14 23.41 7.45 -16.52
N ARG A 15 23.98 6.47 -17.24
CA ARG A 15 24.58 5.27 -16.65
C ARG A 15 25.72 5.60 -15.67
N ASN A 16 26.50 6.63 -15.99
CA ASN A 16 27.64 7.05 -15.17
C ASN A 16 27.25 8.08 -14.08
N GLY A 17 25.97 8.44 -13.93
CA GLY A 17 25.51 9.46 -12.97
C GLY A 17 26.04 10.87 -13.25
N SER A 18 26.45 11.17 -14.48
CA SER A 18 27.08 12.44 -14.86
C SER A 18 26.02 13.50 -15.19
N LEU A 19 25.59 14.26 -14.19
CA LEU A 19 24.60 15.35 -14.38
C LEU A 19 25.03 16.36 -15.46
N ARG A 20 26.33 16.70 -15.51
CA ARG A 20 26.87 17.59 -16.54
C ARG A 20 26.80 16.96 -17.93
N GLY A 21 27.07 15.66 -18.03
CA GLY A 21 26.95 14.91 -19.29
C GLY A 21 25.50 14.88 -19.78
N VAL A 22 24.54 14.64 -18.86
CA VAL A 22 23.11 14.67 -19.17
C VAL A 22 22.70 16.03 -19.73
N GLU A 23 23.13 17.13 -19.09
CA GLU A 23 22.83 18.47 -19.61
C GLU A 23 23.48 18.77 -20.96
N ALA A 24 24.71 18.29 -21.19
CA ALA A 24 25.40 18.47 -22.46
C ALA A 24 24.72 17.72 -23.59
N ALA A 25 24.34 16.46 -23.36
CA ALA A 25 23.65 15.63 -24.36
C ALA A 25 22.27 16.20 -24.72
N LEU A 26 21.49 16.66 -23.73
CA LEU A 26 20.21 17.32 -23.96
C LEU A 26 20.37 18.63 -24.77
N LYS A 27 21.41 19.43 -24.48
CA LYS A 27 21.74 20.63 -25.29
C LYS A 27 22.14 20.29 -26.72
N ALA A 28 22.76 19.13 -26.93
CA ALA A 28 23.14 18.63 -28.25
C ALA A 28 21.94 18.05 -29.05
N GLY A 29 20.74 18.02 -28.46
CA GLY A 29 19.51 17.58 -29.11
C GLY A 29 19.11 16.14 -28.84
N ALA A 30 19.63 15.51 -27.77
CA ALA A 30 19.14 14.21 -27.34
C ALA A 30 17.65 14.25 -27.01
N ASP A 31 16.91 13.22 -27.43
CA ASP A 31 15.51 13.05 -27.02
C ASP A 31 15.48 12.56 -25.57
N ILE A 32 14.99 13.41 -24.67
CA ILE A 32 14.92 13.12 -23.23
C ILE A 32 14.06 11.89 -22.91
N ASP A 33 13.10 11.60 -23.78
CA ASP A 33 12.16 10.50 -23.65
C ASP A 33 12.54 9.32 -24.55
N PHE A 34 13.76 9.32 -25.11
CA PHE A 34 14.28 8.20 -25.90
C PHE A 34 14.26 6.91 -25.06
N GLU A 35 13.84 5.81 -25.68
CA GLU A 35 13.83 4.51 -25.03
C GLU A 35 15.15 3.79 -25.30
N TYR A 36 15.79 3.32 -24.22
CA TYR A 36 17.03 2.56 -24.32
C TYR A 36 16.93 1.27 -23.52
N ALA A 37 17.48 0.19 -24.06
CA ALA A 37 17.63 -1.08 -23.37
C ALA A 37 19.01 -1.14 -22.72
N CYS A 38 19.07 -1.30 -21.40
CA CYS A 38 20.35 -1.38 -20.68
C CYS A 38 21.16 -2.64 -21.05
N CYS A 39 20.49 -3.68 -21.57
CA CYS A 39 21.06 -4.89 -22.17
C CYS A 39 20.08 -5.52 -23.19
N GLU A 40 20.56 -6.43 -24.05
CA GLU A 40 19.74 -7.11 -25.08
C GLU A 40 18.51 -7.84 -24.51
N GLU A 41 18.61 -8.29 -23.25
CA GLU A 41 17.55 -9.01 -22.55
C GLU A 41 16.58 -8.08 -21.79
N SER A 42 16.95 -6.81 -21.58
CA SER A 42 16.11 -5.83 -20.89
C SER A 42 15.09 -5.20 -21.84
N SER A 43 13.87 -4.99 -21.35
CA SER A 43 12.89 -4.20 -22.10
C SER A 43 13.35 -2.74 -22.15
N PRO A 44 13.34 -2.09 -23.33
CA PRO A 44 13.74 -0.70 -23.44
C PRO A 44 12.80 0.19 -22.60
N GLY A 45 13.39 1.10 -21.83
CA GLY A 45 12.69 2.04 -20.95
C GLY A 45 13.19 3.45 -21.16
N THR A 46 12.39 4.45 -20.79
CA THR A 46 12.86 5.83 -20.78
C THR A 46 13.96 6.02 -19.74
N PHE A 47 14.83 7.00 -19.94
CA PHE A 47 15.85 7.34 -18.94
C PHE A 47 15.23 7.59 -17.56
N LEU A 48 14.12 8.33 -17.51
CA LEU A 48 13.41 8.61 -16.26
C LEU A 48 12.91 7.33 -15.57
N PHE A 49 12.39 6.36 -16.32
CA PHE A 49 11.97 5.06 -15.75
C PHE A 49 13.16 4.31 -15.15
N ASN A 50 14.26 4.21 -15.89
CA ASN A 50 15.43 3.46 -15.47
C ASN A 50 16.06 4.06 -14.20
N VAL A 51 16.27 5.38 -14.16
CA VAL A 51 16.83 6.04 -12.97
C VAL A 51 15.89 5.97 -11.77
N SER A 52 14.57 5.99 -11.99
CA SER A 52 13.58 5.78 -10.93
C SER A 52 13.65 4.37 -10.35
N CYS A 53 13.86 3.37 -11.19
CA CYS A 53 14.10 1.99 -10.75
C CYS A 53 15.42 1.84 -10.00
N MET A 54 16.47 2.55 -10.42
CA MET A 54 17.79 2.51 -9.76
C MET A 54 17.83 3.33 -8.46
N GLY A 55 16.85 4.20 -8.22
CA GLY A 55 16.87 5.13 -7.08
C GLY A 55 17.83 6.31 -7.26
N ASP A 56 18.25 6.63 -8.48
CA ASP A 56 19.07 7.81 -8.76
C ASP A 56 18.17 9.06 -8.77
N VAL A 57 17.97 9.60 -7.57
CA VAL A 57 17.10 10.74 -7.29
C VAL A 57 17.61 12.02 -7.97
N ASP A 58 18.92 12.24 -8.04
CA ASP A 58 19.49 13.48 -8.58
C ASP A 58 19.32 13.55 -10.10
N THR A 59 19.63 12.45 -10.79
CA THR A 59 19.41 12.36 -12.24
C THR A 59 17.91 12.39 -12.55
N ALA A 60 17.07 11.72 -11.76
CA ALA A 60 15.62 11.79 -11.93
C ALA A 60 15.09 13.23 -11.80
N ARG A 61 15.51 13.98 -10.77
CA ARG A 61 15.12 15.40 -10.60
C ARG A 61 15.61 16.26 -11.76
N LEU A 62 16.81 16.02 -12.27
CA LEU A 62 17.32 16.73 -13.44
C LEU A 62 16.44 16.45 -14.68
N LEU A 63 16.16 15.19 -14.98
CA LEU A 63 15.33 14.81 -16.11
C LEU A 63 13.91 15.41 -16.01
N LEU A 64 13.30 15.39 -14.82
CA LEU A 64 12.02 16.03 -14.56
C LEU A 64 12.06 17.54 -14.83
N ARG A 65 13.09 18.25 -14.35
CA ARG A 65 13.26 19.70 -14.61
C ARG A 65 13.44 20.02 -16.09
N LYS A 66 13.97 19.08 -16.87
CA LYS A 66 14.15 19.22 -18.33
C LYS A 66 12.94 18.76 -19.14
N GLY A 67 11.85 18.33 -18.47
CA GLY A 67 10.58 18.02 -19.11
C GLY A 67 10.39 16.56 -19.50
N ALA A 68 11.14 15.62 -18.89
CA ALA A 68 10.93 14.19 -19.11
C ALA A 68 9.49 13.77 -18.78
N SER A 69 8.90 12.92 -19.63
CA SER A 69 7.50 12.52 -19.49
C SER A 69 7.28 11.57 -18.31
N LEU A 70 6.31 11.91 -17.47
CA LEU A 70 5.87 11.11 -16.32
C LEU A 70 5.03 9.89 -16.69
N VAL A 71 4.42 9.93 -17.87
CA VAL A 71 3.39 8.97 -18.29
C VAL A 71 3.82 8.10 -19.45
N LYS A 72 4.98 8.38 -20.06
CA LYS A 72 5.52 7.54 -21.12
C LYS A 72 5.82 6.16 -20.55
N ARG A 73 5.14 5.16 -21.10
CA ARG A 73 5.27 3.75 -20.73
C ARG A 73 6.33 3.14 -21.62
N SER A 74 7.17 2.27 -21.05
CA SER A 74 8.01 1.38 -21.86
C SER A 74 7.12 0.60 -22.83
N THR A 75 7.55 0.46 -24.08
CA THR A 75 6.85 -0.30 -25.13
C THR A 75 6.46 -1.73 -24.75
N ARG A 76 7.07 -2.33 -23.70
CA ARG A 76 6.70 -3.67 -23.17
C ARG A 76 6.27 -3.71 -21.71
N SER A 77 6.40 -2.61 -20.97
CA SER A 77 6.00 -2.55 -19.56
C SER A 77 4.87 -1.55 -19.39
N ALA A 78 3.74 -1.98 -18.81
CA ALA A 78 2.62 -1.09 -18.48
C ALA A 78 2.98 -0.09 -17.35
N PHE A 79 4.23 -0.09 -16.88
CA PHE A 79 4.70 0.68 -15.74
C PHE A 79 5.38 1.98 -16.16
N ALA A 80 4.90 3.08 -15.58
CA ALA A 80 5.50 4.41 -15.65
C ALA A 80 6.63 4.59 -14.60
N PRO A 81 7.49 5.63 -14.71
CA PRO A 81 8.59 5.89 -13.77
C PRO A 81 8.20 5.87 -12.29
N LEU A 82 7.01 6.40 -11.95
CA LEU A 82 6.48 6.37 -10.58
C LEU A 82 6.39 4.94 -10.01
N HIS A 83 6.07 3.93 -10.83
CA HIS A 83 6.00 2.55 -10.35
C HIS A 83 7.38 1.99 -10.03
N GLY A 84 8.40 2.36 -10.81
CA GLY A 84 9.80 1.99 -10.56
C GLY A 84 10.31 2.60 -9.25
N ALA A 85 10.03 3.89 -9.04
CA ALA A 85 10.32 4.59 -7.80
C ALA A 85 9.57 3.95 -6.61
N ALA A 86 8.27 3.69 -6.77
CA ALA A 86 7.44 3.05 -5.75
C ALA A 86 7.87 1.62 -5.43
N PHE A 87 8.49 0.89 -6.36
CA PHE A 87 9.00 -0.46 -6.11
C PHE A 87 10.33 -0.44 -5.33
N ASN A 88 11.22 0.48 -5.67
CA ASN A 88 12.58 0.55 -5.12
C ASN A 88 12.77 1.53 -3.96
N GLY A 89 11.75 2.32 -3.61
CA GLY A 89 11.84 3.25 -2.48
C GLY A 89 12.50 4.58 -2.83
N ALA A 90 12.52 4.97 -4.10
CA ALA A 90 13.10 6.24 -4.53
C ALA A 90 12.18 7.44 -4.18
N ASP A 91 12.66 8.35 -3.33
CA ASP A 91 11.94 9.58 -2.97
C ASP A 91 12.04 10.63 -4.07
N ILE A 92 11.21 10.45 -5.09
CA ILE A 92 11.07 11.35 -6.24
C ILE A 92 9.67 11.96 -6.19
N ASP A 93 9.61 13.29 -6.05
CA ASP A 93 8.35 14.03 -6.09
C ASP A 93 7.85 14.17 -7.53
N PHE A 94 7.04 13.21 -7.96
CA PHE A 94 6.34 13.28 -9.22
C PHE A 94 5.10 14.17 -9.09
N ASP A 95 4.98 15.19 -9.93
CA ASP A 95 3.77 16.00 -10.01
C ASP A 95 2.64 15.22 -10.71
N MET A 96 1.78 14.60 -9.90
CA MET A 96 0.73 13.70 -10.37
C MET A 96 -0.56 14.41 -10.81
N THR A 97 -0.60 15.74 -10.77
CA THR A 97 -1.80 16.57 -11.00
C THR A 97 -2.41 16.43 -12.39
N HIS A 98 -1.64 15.98 -13.40
CA HIS A 98 -2.08 15.85 -14.79
C HIS A 98 -2.02 14.42 -15.35
N SER A 99 -1.97 13.42 -14.47
CA SER A 99 -1.66 12.05 -14.88
C SER A 99 -2.91 11.16 -14.97
N GLU A 100 -3.78 11.41 -15.95
CA GLU A 100 -5.06 10.68 -16.11
C GLU A 100 -4.89 9.16 -16.35
N ASN A 101 -3.67 8.71 -16.70
CA ASN A 101 -3.38 7.33 -17.12
C ASN A 101 -2.30 6.58 -16.32
N THR A 102 -1.66 7.20 -15.34
CA THR A 102 -1.00 6.47 -14.25
C THR A 102 -2.05 6.22 -13.20
N SER A 103 -2.38 4.99 -12.86
CA SER A 103 -3.29 4.74 -11.74
C SER A 103 -2.49 4.94 -10.45
N PRO A 104 -2.59 6.08 -9.73
CA PRO A 104 -1.90 6.24 -8.44
C PRO A 104 -2.25 5.14 -7.44
N GLY A 105 -3.39 4.46 -7.61
CA GLY A 105 -3.73 3.25 -6.86
C GLY A 105 -2.78 2.07 -7.09
N THR A 106 -2.19 1.92 -8.28
CA THR A 106 -1.18 0.88 -8.56
C THR A 106 0.15 1.23 -7.93
N ALA A 107 0.61 2.48 -8.05
CA ALA A 107 1.83 2.93 -7.37
C ALA A 107 1.69 2.83 -5.84
N LEU A 108 0.53 3.20 -5.29
CA LEU A 108 0.23 3.07 -3.86
C LEU A 108 0.23 1.61 -3.43
N TYR A 109 -0.35 0.71 -4.24
CA TYR A 109 -0.29 -0.73 -3.99
C TYR A 109 1.16 -1.24 -3.96
N ILE A 110 1.99 -0.89 -4.95
CA ILE A 110 3.39 -1.32 -5.03
C ILE A 110 4.17 -0.82 -3.81
N ALA A 111 4.10 0.48 -3.51
CA ALA A 111 4.79 1.05 -2.35
C ALA A 111 4.31 0.41 -1.04
N SER A 112 3.01 0.10 -0.94
CA SER A 112 2.43 -0.54 0.24
C SER A 112 2.87 -1.99 0.41
N TYR A 113 2.98 -2.73 -0.69
CA TYR A 113 3.48 -4.11 -0.73
C TYR A 113 4.97 -4.15 -0.35
N SER A 114 5.78 -3.30 -0.97
CA SER A 114 7.23 -3.20 -0.70
C SER A 114 7.56 -2.61 0.68
N GLY A 115 6.61 -1.92 1.34
CA GLY A 115 6.82 -1.33 2.66
C GLY A 115 7.48 0.05 2.65
N HIS A 116 7.48 0.75 1.51
CA HIS A 116 8.12 2.07 1.36
C HIS A 116 7.24 3.18 1.94
N VAL A 117 7.31 3.33 3.26
CA VAL A 117 6.48 4.23 4.07
C VAL A 117 6.46 5.67 3.55
N ASP A 118 7.60 6.24 3.21
CA ASP A 118 7.69 7.64 2.79
C ASP A 118 7.02 7.87 1.44
N ILE A 119 7.15 6.91 0.52
CA ILE A 119 6.42 6.92 -0.76
C ILE A 119 4.92 6.77 -0.53
N VAL A 120 4.50 5.89 0.39
CA VAL A 120 3.08 5.76 0.76
C VAL A 120 2.54 7.10 1.28
N LYS A 121 3.26 7.76 2.21
CA LYS A 121 2.90 9.09 2.72
C LYS A 121 2.79 10.13 1.60
N LEU A 122 3.75 10.17 0.69
CA LEU A 122 3.77 11.06 -0.46
C LEU A 122 2.54 10.83 -1.36
N LEU A 123 2.29 9.59 -1.76
CA LEU A 123 1.16 9.22 -2.63
C LEU A 123 -0.19 9.56 -2.00
N LEU A 124 -0.36 9.33 -0.69
CA LEU A 124 -1.58 9.69 0.03
C LEU A 124 -1.80 11.21 0.06
N ARG A 125 -0.74 12.00 0.30
CA ARG A 125 -0.80 13.48 0.24
C ARG A 125 -1.18 14.00 -1.15
N LYS A 126 -0.75 13.30 -2.21
CA LYS A 126 -1.09 13.62 -3.61
C LYS A 126 -2.48 13.09 -4.02
N GLY A 127 -3.28 12.58 -3.08
CA GLY A 127 -4.67 12.18 -3.32
C GLY A 127 -4.84 10.76 -3.87
N ALA A 128 -3.84 9.88 -3.74
CA ALA A 128 -4.00 8.48 -4.10
C ALA A 128 -5.14 7.84 -3.29
N SER A 129 -6.08 7.19 -3.98
CA SER A 129 -7.23 6.56 -3.34
C SER A 129 -6.81 5.29 -2.59
N VAL A 130 -7.07 5.25 -1.28
CA VAL A 130 -6.85 4.08 -0.41
C VAL A 130 -7.88 2.95 -0.62
N SER A 131 -9.03 3.28 -1.18
CA SER A 131 -10.20 2.39 -1.27
C SER A 131 -10.48 1.90 -2.70
N LYS A 132 -9.89 2.55 -3.72
CA LYS A 132 -10.05 2.13 -5.10
C LYS A 132 -9.23 0.87 -5.37
N ARG A 133 -9.94 -0.22 -5.66
CA ARG A 133 -9.33 -1.47 -6.12
C ARG A 133 -8.73 -1.22 -7.50
N THR A 134 -7.54 -1.76 -7.75
CA THR A 134 -6.99 -1.77 -9.11
C THR A 134 -7.91 -2.56 -10.06
N ARG A 135 -7.71 -2.47 -11.38
CA ARG A 135 -8.45 -3.29 -12.36
C ARG A 135 -8.33 -4.79 -12.09
N SER A 136 -7.25 -5.21 -11.42
CA SER A 136 -7.00 -6.59 -11.00
C SER A 136 -7.45 -6.88 -9.56
N SER A 137 -8.29 -6.02 -8.98
CA SER A 137 -8.84 -6.13 -7.61
C SER A 137 -7.82 -6.04 -6.47
N PHE A 138 -6.61 -5.53 -6.72
CA PHE A 138 -5.61 -5.31 -5.68
C PHE A 138 -5.97 -4.07 -4.85
N ALA A 139 -5.87 -4.18 -3.52
CA ALA A 139 -6.03 -3.06 -2.60
C ALA A 139 -4.71 -2.86 -1.84
N PRO A 140 -4.23 -1.61 -1.66
CA PRO A 140 -2.98 -1.34 -0.95
C PRO A 140 -2.90 -2.00 0.43
N LEU A 141 -4.02 -2.01 1.17
CA LEU A 141 -4.09 -2.62 2.50
C LEU A 141 -3.89 -4.14 2.47
N LEU A 142 -4.39 -4.83 1.43
CA LEU A 142 -4.16 -6.26 1.26
C LEU A 142 -2.68 -6.55 0.95
N GLY A 143 -2.04 -5.73 0.11
CA GLY A 143 -0.62 -5.87 -0.19
C GLY A 143 0.25 -5.68 1.04
N ALA A 144 0.03 -4.59 1.78
CA ALA A 144 0.75 -4.31 3.04
C ALA A 144 0.57 -5.43 4.07
N ALA A 145 -0.64 -5.96 4.22
CA ALA A 145 -0.91 -7.03 5.17
C ALA A 145 -0.33 -8.39 4.73
N THR A 146 -0.25 -8.66 3.43
CA THR A 146 0.35 -9.88 2.87
C THR A 146 1.86 -9.94 3.14
N GLU A 147 2.53 -8.78 3.16
CA GLU A 147 3.98 -8.66 3.38
C GLU A 147 4.35 -8.16 4.79
N GLY A 148 3.39 -8.12 5.71
CA GLY A 148 3.65 -7.78 7.11
C GLY A 148 4.10 -6.34 7.35
N ARG A 149 3.73 -5.41 6.46
CA ARG A 149 4.13 -4.00 6.52
C ARG A 149 3.26 -3.25 7.54
N THR A 150 3.47 -3.52 8.83
CA THR A 150 2.62 -3.03 9.93
C THR A 150 2.45 -1.50 9.90
N GLU A 151 3.52 -0.70 9.76
CA GLU A 151 3.41 0.77 9.71
C GLU A 151 2.55 1.25 8.52
N VAL A 152 2.70 0.62 7.35
CA VAL A 152 1.90 0.93 6.16
C VAL A 152 0.43 0.57 6.39
N VAL A 153 0.15 -0.57 7.02
CA VAL A 153 -1.22 -0.98 7.40
C VAL A 153 -1.87 0.09 8.26
N GLU A 154 -1.16 0.60 9.27
CA GLU A 154 -1.67 1.69 10.11
C GLU A 154 -1.97 2.93 9.29
N LEU A 155 -1.01 3.38 8.48
CA LEU A 155 -1.15 4.59 7.67
C LEU A 155 -2.38 4.51 6.75
N LEU A 156 -2.56 3.39 6.05
CA LEU A 156 -3.68 3.20 5.14
C LEU A 156 -5.04 3.22 5.86
N ILE A 157 -5.15 2.55 7.02
CA ILE A 157 -6.40 2.52 7.81
C ILE A 157 -6.73 3.92 8.37
N HIS A 158 -5.73 4.64 8.88
CA HIS A 158 -5.91 6.02 9.35
C HIS A 158 -6.44 6.93 8.23
N HIS A 159 -5.95 6.76 7.00
CA HIS A 159 -6.41 7.46 5.80
C HIS A 159 -7.73 6.92 5.22
N GLY A 160 -8.41 5.98 5.91
CA GLY A 160 -9.76 5.54 5.58
C GLY A 160 -9.85 4.30 4.70
N ALA A 161 -8.79 3.49 4.61
CA ALA A 161 -8.89 2.17 4.00
C ALA A 161 -9.94 1.29 4.73
N THR A 162 -10.73 0.55 3.97
CA THR A 162 -11.68 -0.42 4.52
C THR A 162 -10.92 -1.59 5.12
N VAL A 163 -10.92 -1.70 6.46
CA VAL A 163 -10.16 -2.71 7.21
C VAL A 163 -10.48 -4.15 6.76
N ASP A 164 -11.76 -4.45 6.54
CA ASP A 164 -12.23 -5.79 6.13
C ASP A 164 -12.40 -5.91 4.59
N ILE A 165 -11.58 -5.20 3.81
CA ILE A 165 -11.62 -5.32 2.35
C ILE A 165 -11.34 -6.76 1.91
N ARG A 166 -12.17 -7.32 1.03
CA ARG A 166 -12.03 -8.72 0.60
C ARG A 166 -11.41 -8.81 -0.77
N ASP A 167 -10.38 -9.61 -0.97
CA ASP A 167 -9.81 -9.89 -2.30
C ASP A 167 -10.72 -10.80 -3.17
N ARG A 168 -10.24 -11.22 -4.36
CA ARG A 168 -10.98 -12.12 -5.27
C ARG A 168 -11.24 -13.52 -4.69
N PHE A 169 -10.46 -13.93 -3.68
CA PHE A 169 -10.60 -15.17 -2.94
C PHE A 169 -11.32 -14.93 -1.61
N GLN A 170 -11.95 -13.76 -1.46
CA GLN A 170 -12.69 -13.35 -0.28
C GLN A 170 -11.85 -13.28 1.01
N ASN A 171 -10.51 -13.23 0.89
CA ASN A 171 -9.61 -13.05 2.02
C ASN A 171 -9.55 -11.58 2.45
N THR A 172 -9.53 -11.33 3.76
CA THR A 172 -9.31 -10.01 4.37
C THR A 172 -7.82 -9.74 4.61
N PRO A 173 -7.40 -8.48 4.88
CA PRO A 173 -6.04 -8.19 5.32
C PRO A 173 -5.62 -9.02 6.53
N LEU A 174 -6.52 -9.22 7.50
CA LEU A 174 -6.25 -10.05 8.67
C LEU A 174 -5.94 -11.49 8.28
N MET A 175 -6.73 -12.09 7.37
CA MET A 175 -6.47 -13.45 6.88
C MET A 175 -5.14 -13.55 6.14
N ARG A 176 -4.80 -12.55 5.31
CA ARG A 176 -3.51 -12.51 4.62
C ARG A 176 -2.36 -12.44 5.63
N ALA A 177 -2.39 -11.51 6.58
CA ALA A 177 -1.36 -11.41 7.61
C ALA A 177 -1.20 -12.72 8.41
N CYS A 178 -2.29 -13.44 8.69
CA CYS A 178 -2.23 -14.74 9.36
C CYS A 178 -1.62 -15.85 8.50
N ASN A 179 -2.02 -15.94 7.22
CA ASN A 179 -1.52 -16.97 6.30
C ASN A 179 0.01 -16.89 6.08
N TYR A 180 0.57 -15.69 6.22
CA TYR A 180 2.01 -15.42 6.10
C TYR A 180 2.69 -15.16 7.45
N ASN A 181 1.99 -15.45 8.56
CA ASN A 181 2.47 -15.35 9.93
C ASN A 181 3.09 -13.99 10.35
N HIS A 182 2.47 -12.89 9.95
CA HIS A 182 2.90 -11.54 10.32
C HIS A 182 2.25 -11.11 11.64
N LEU A 183 2.73 -11.66 12.76
CA LEU A 183 2.13 -11.49 14.10
C LEU A 183 1.88 -10.05 14.52
N ASP A 184 2.85 -9.15 14.30
CA ASP A 184 2.69 -7.72 14.61
C ASP A 184 1.58 -7.09 13.80
N THR A 185 1.50 -7.44 12.50
CA THR A 185 0.43 -6.98 11.62
C THR A 185 -0.93 -7.57 12.01
N VAL A 186 -0.99 -8.83 12.42
CA VAL A 186 -2.21 -9.49 12.92
C VAL A 186 -2.74 -8.77 14.16
N ARG A 187 -1.89 -8.60 15.18
CA ARG A 187 -2.22 -7.87 16.40
C ARG A 187 -2.72 -6.47 16.06
N ARG A 188 -1.98 -5.77 15.19
CA ARG A 188 -2.31 -4.40 14.84
C ARG A 188 -3.61 -4.27 14.06
N LEU A 189 -3.90 -5.19 13.14
CA LEU A 189 -5.17 -5.22 12.41
C LEU A 189 -6.35 -5.45 13.36
N ILE A 190 -6.21 -6.34 14.33
CA ILE A 190 -7.23 -6.61 15.36
C ILE A 190 -7.50 -5.35 16.19
N GLU A 191 -6.44 -4.70 16.67
CA GLU A 191 -6.51 -3.41 17.38
C GLU A 191 -7.19 -2.32 16.55
N LEU A 192 -6.92 -2.30 15.24
CA LEU A 192 -7.47 -1.33 14.28
C LEU A 192 -8.87 -1.67 13.78
N GLY A 193 -9.53 -2.67 14.35
CA GLY A 193 -10.94 -2.94 14.09
C GLY A 193 -11.21 -4.11 13.14
N ALA A 194 -10.19 -4.84 12.69
CA ALA A 194 -10.39 -6.00 11.82
C ALA A 194 -11.25 -7.07 12.50
N ARG A 195 -12.05 -7.76 11.70
CA ARG A 195 -12.98 -8.78 12.20
C ARG A 195 -12.40 -10.19 12.06
N PRO A 196 -12.05 -10.89 13.16
CA PRO A 196 -11.56 -12.26 13.10
C PRO A 196 -12.68 -13.31 12.91
N ASP A 197 -13.95 -12.91 12.96
CA ASP A 197 -15.09 -13.80 12.73
C ASP A 197 -15.47 -13.91 11.25
N LEU A 198 -14.91 -13.06 10.38
CA LEU A 198 -15.12 -13.17 8.96
C LEU A 198 -14.48 -14.46 8.47
N THR A 199 -15.21 -15.19 7.63
CA THR A 199 -14.70 -16.35 6.92
C THR A 199 -14.45 -15.98 5.47
N GLY A 200 -13.34 -16.48 4.93
CA GLY A 200 -13.03 -16.39 3.50
C GLY A 200 -14.03 -17.25 2.70
N GLY A 201 -14.21 -16.89 1.44
CA GLY A 201 -14.98 -17.66 0.48
C GLY A 201 -14.18 -18.90 0.10
N GLN A 202 -14.68 -20.07 0.52
CA GLN A 202 -14.14 -21.39 0.19
C GLN A 202 -12.61 -21.46 0.23
N CYS A 203 -12.06 -21.33 1.43
CA CYS A 203 -10.78 -21.97 1.78
C CYS A 203 -11.03 -22.81 3.05
N GLN A 204 -11.85 -23.86 2.90
CA GLN A 204 -11.65 -25.06 3.71
C GLN A 204 -10.30 -25.65 3.25
N GLY A 205 -9.20 -25.22 3.88
CA GLY A 205 -7.87 -25.80 3.69
C GLY A 205 -7.26 -25.61 2.30
N MET A 206 -6.52 -24.53 2.10
CA MET A 206 -5.38 -24.50 1.18
C MET A 206 -4.22 -23.91 1.99
N ARG A 207 -3.19 -24.65 2.45
CA ARG A 207 -2.39 -25.68 1.76
C ARG A 207 -1.87 -25.23 0.38
N TYR A 208 -1.77 -23.92 0.15
CA TYR A 208 -0.96 -23.39 -0.94
C TYR A 208 0.44 -23.03 -0.45
N TYR A 209 1.20 -24.05 -0.10
CA TYR A 209 2.61 -24.22 -0.43
C TYR A 209 2.80 -25.73 -0.60
N GLU A 210 3.49 -26.10 -1.67
CA GLU A 210 3.46 -27.40 -2.35
C GLU A 210 3.68 -28.61 -1.42
N GLU A 211 3.16 -29.77 -1.86
CA GLU A 211 3.51 -31.08 -1.33
C GLU A 211 5.02 -31.20 -1.10
N GLY A 212 5.45 -31.23 0.17
CA GLY A 212 6.81 -31.67 0.50
C GLY A 212 7.64 -30.81 1.46
N THR A 213 7.12 -29.75 2.08
CA THR A 213 7.83 -29.12 3.21
C THR A 213 6.98 -29.13 4.47
N GLU A 214 7.47 -29.80 5.51
CA GLU A 214 6.85 -29.88 6.85
C GLU A 214 6.96 -28.57 7.65
N ILE A 215 7.12 -27.43 6.97
CA ILE A 215 7.28 -26.12 7.59
C ILE A 215 5.90 -25.48 7.66
N GLY A 216 5.30 -25.39 8.84
CA GLY A 216 4.09 -24.57 9.01
C GLY A 216 3.06 -25.04 10.02
N LYS A 217 3.28 -26.16 10.74
CA LYS A 217 2.38 -26.54 11.85
C LYS A 217 2.61 -25.74 13.14
N GLY A 218 3.81 -25.18 13.36
CA GLY A 218 4.13 -24.42 14.58
C GLY A 218 4.01 -22.90 14.47
N GLU A 219 4.25 -22.33 13.29
CA GLU A 219 4.37 -20.87 13.14
C GLU A 219 3.01 -20.15 13.14
N ASN A 220 1.98 -20.77 12.57
CA ASN A 220 0.63 -20.17 12.55
C ASN A 220 -0.10 -20.25 13.90
N GLU A 221 0.42 -21.01 14.87
CA GLU A 221 -0.27 -21.25 16.15
C GLU A 221 -0.45 -19.97 16.96
N GLU A 222 0.55 -19.07 16.96
CA GLU A 222 0.45 -17.79 17.66
C GLU A 222 -0.53 -16.82 17.00
N SER A 223 -0.53 -16.74 15.67
CA SER A 223 -1.50 -15.94 14.91
C SER A 223 -2.94 -16.43 15.17
N TRP A 224 -3.14 -17.75 15.20
CA TRP A 224 -4.44 -18.35 15.52
C TRP A 224 -4.84 -18.15 16.97
N LYS A 225 -3.90 -18.22 17.92
CA LYS A 225 -4.15 -17.92 19.33
C LYS A 225 -4.60 -16.47 19.52
N LEU A 226 -3.94 -15.52 18.88
CA LEU A 226 -4.36 -14.10 18.88
C LEU A 226 -5.76 -13.93 18.28
N ILE A 227 -6.09 -14.66 17.21
CA ILE A 227 -7.43 -14.65 16.62
C ILE A 227 -8.47 -15.19 17.60
N GLU A 228 -8.23 -16.31 18.26
CA GLU A 228 -9.18 -16.91 19.20
C GLU A 228 -9.35 -16.06 20.47
N GLU A 229 -8.26 -15.51 21.01
CA GLU A 229 -8.29 -14.52 22.08
C GLU A 229 -9.12 -13.31 21.65
N ALA A 230 -8.81 -12.73 20.48
CA ALA A 230 -9.55 -11.61 19.94
C ALA A 230 -11.01 -11.96 19.69
N ARG A 231 -11.37 -13.17 19.24
CA ARG A 231 -12.78 -13.59 19.11
C ARG A 231 -13.51 -13.55 20.45
N SER A 232 -12.86 -14.04 21.52
CA SER A 232 -13.45 -14.04 22.86
C SER A 232 -13.64 -12.64 23.46
N GLU A 233 -12.82 -11.67 23.05
CA GLU A 233 -12.88 -10.28 23.50
C GLU A 233 -13.76 -9.38 22.60
N LEU A 234 -13.67 -9.56 21.28
CA LEU A 234 -14.34 -8.73 20.25
C LEU A 234 -15.83 -9.01 20.11
N LEU A 235 -16.30 -10.16 20.57
CA LEU A 235 -17.72 -10.46 20.69
C LEU A 235 -18.36 -9.69 21.86
N ARG A 236 -17.57 -9.05 22.74
CA ARG A 236 -18.10 -8.24 23.84
C ARG A 236 -18.37 -6.81 23.39
N CYS A 237 -19.52 -6.29 23.82
CA CYS A 237 -19.86 -4.89 23.63
C CYS A 237 -18.92 -3.97 24.41
N CYS A 238 -18.45 -2.87 23.81
CA CYS A 238 -17.66 -1.84 24.48
C CYS A 238 -18.43 -1.08 25.59
N ASN A 239 -19.76 -1.20 25.65
CA ASN A 239 -20.51 -0.66 26.79
C ASN A 239 -20.29 -1.59 28.01
N PRO A 240 -19.59 -1.14 29.08
CA PRO A 240 -19.35 -1.96 30.26
C PRO A 240 -20.64 -2.36 30.98
N LYS A 241 -21.77 -1.71 30.65
CA LYS A 241 -23.11 -2.04 31.14
C LYS A 241 -23.93 -2.96 30.21
N CYS A 242 -23.45 -3.31 28.99
CA CYS A 242 -24.25 -4.15 28.05
C CYS A 242 -24.57 -5.51 28.67
N GLY A 243 -23.72 -6.07 29.55
CA GLY A 243 -24.01 -7.28 30.35
C GLY A 243 -24.28 -8.55 29.53
N LYS A 244 -24.22 -8.47 28.20
CA LYS A 244 -24.53 -9.55 27.26
C LYS A 244 -23.23 -10.04 26.62
N PRO A 245 -22.69 -11.20 27.04
CA PRO A 245 -21.42 -11.71 26.52
C PRO A 245 -21.49 -12.15 25.04
N ASP A 246 -22.69 -12.49 24.54
CA ASP A 246 -22.87 -13.12 23.21
C ASP A 246 -23.37 -12.16 22.12
N HIS A 247 -23.54 -10.88 22.45
CA HIS A 247 -24.19 -9.93 21.55
C HIS A 247 -23.19 -9.25 20.62
N ARG A 248 -23.16 -9.74 19.38
CA ARG A 248 -22.29 -9.27 18.29
C ARG A 248 -22.44 -7.76 18.05
N SER A 249 -21.32 -7.04 18.09
CA SER A 249 -21.30 -5.64 17.69
C SER A 249 -21.53 -5.51 16.18
N THR A 250 -22.64 -4.91 15.78
CA THR A 250 -23.00 -4.66 14.37
C THR A 250 -22.94 -3.19 13.98
N LEU A 251 -22.71 -2.29 14.95
CA LEU A 251 -22.77 -0.84 14.72
C LEU A 251 -21.40 -0.22 14.51
N LYS A 252 -21.28 0.44 13.35
CA LYS A 252 -20.12 1.18 12.88
C LYS A 252 -19.78 2.34 13.81
N LEU A 253 -18.50 2.42 14.13
CA LEU A 253 -17.60 3.58 14.19
C LEU A 253 -18.24 4.92 14.62
N CYS A 254 -17.83 5.42 15.79
CA CYS A 254 -17.83 6.87 16.01
C CYS A 254 -16.91 7.55 14.98
N GLY A 255 -17.39 8.60 14.31
CA GLY A 255 -16.74 9.24 13.16
C GLY A 255 -15.32 9.79 13.39
N ARG A 256 -14.88 9.93 14.65
CA ARG A 256 -13.49 10.29 15.00
C ARG A 256 -12.67 9.17 15.61
N CYS A 257 -13.31 8.29 16.38
CA CYS A 257 -12.60 7.42 17.30
C CYS A 257 -12.44 5.98 16.73
N LYS A 258 -12.98 5.70 15.53
CA LYS A 258 -12.81 4.56 14.58
C LYS A 258 -12.66 3.12 15.14
N LEU A 259 -12.83 2.86 16.44
CA LEU A 259 -12.44 1.59 17.06
C LEU A 259 -13.45 1.04 18.07
N THR A 260 -14.58 1.71 18.32
CA THR A 260 -15.58 1.24 19.29
C THR A 260 -16.66 0.36 18.66
N ARG A 261 -17.00 -0.74 19.35
CA ARG A 261 -17.89 -1.82 18.90
C ARG A 261 -19.08 -1.96 19.87
N TYR A 262 -20.33 -1.78 19.40
CA TYR A 262 -21.54 -1.84 20.24
C TYR A 262 -22.55 -2.91 19.81
N CYS A 263 -23.06 -3.65 20.79
CA CYS A 263 -24.10 -4.68 20.63
C CYS A 263 -25.46 -4.14 20.13
N SER A 264 -25.71 -2.84 20.33
CA SER A 264 -26.94 -2.15 19.95
C SER A 264 -26.73 -0.64 19.93
N ARG A 265 -27.65 0.10 19.28
CA ARG A 265 -27.62 1.57 19.26
C ARG A 265 -27.82 2.14 20.67
N GLU A 266 -28.63 1.47 21.48
CA GLU A 266 -28.78 1.78 22.90
C GLU A 266 -27.45 1.68 23.66
N CYS A 267 -26.67 0.63 23.44
CA CYS A 267 -25.36 0.50 24.09
C CYS A 267 -24.34 1.52 23.59
N GLN A 268 -24.44 1.94 22.33
CA GLN A 268 -23.65 3.04 21.80
C GLN A 268 -24.00 4.37 22.49
N ILE A 269 -25.29 4.67 22.66
CA ILE A 269 -25.79 5.86 23.38
C ILE A 269 -25.35 5.83 24.85
N GLN A 270 -25.54 4.69 25.52
CA GLN A 270 -25.16 4.52 26.92
C GLN A 270 -23.66 4.69 27.12
N HIS A 271 -22.82 4.08 26.27
CA HIS A 271 -21.38 4.31 26.36
C HIS A 271 -20.99 5.77 26.10
N TRP A 272 -21.64 6.44 25.13
CA TRP A 272 -21.44 7.87 24.88
C TRP A 272 -21.68 8.72 26.14
N SER A 273 -22.76 8.41 26.88
CA SER A 273 -23.13 9.10 28.12
C SER A 273 -22.16 8.87 29.29
N VAL A 274 -21.39 7.77 29.28
CA VAL A 274 -20.56 7.36 30.43
C VAL A 274 -19.09 7.78 30.29
N GLY A 275 -18.56 8.01 29.08
CA GLY A 275 -17.13 8.35 28.95
C GLY A 275 -16.64 8.93 27.62
N HIS A 276 -17.39 8.80 26.53
CA HIS A 276 -16.89 9.26 25.21
C HIS A 276 -16.90 10.78 25.03
N LYS A 277 -17.70 11.50 25.84
CA LYS A 277 -17.72 12.96 25.91
C LYS A 277 -16.34 13.57 26.20
N LYS A 278 -15.51 12.89 27.02
CA LYS A 278 -14.14 13.31 27.36
C LYS A 278 -13.12 13.04 26.25
N CYS A 279 -13.32 12.00 25.41
CA CYS A 279 -12.36 11.60 24.38
C CYS A 279 -12.47 12.39 23.08
N CYS A 280 -13.68 12.71 22.62
CA CYS A 280 -13.89 13.25 21.27
C CYS A 280 -14.44 14.72 21.26
N GLY A 281 -14.64 15.32 22.45
CA GLY A 281 -14.80 16.77 22.66
C GLY A 281 -16.10 17.40 22.17
N GLN A 282 -17.17 16.61 21.98
CA GLN A 282 -18.49 17.10 21.52
C GLN A 282 -19.58 16.89 22.57
N ASP A 283 -20.47 17.88 22.68
CA ASP A 283 -21.59 17.89 23.62
C ASP A 283 -22.86 17.16 23.14
N VAL A 284 -22.97 16.87 21.83
CA VAL A 284 -24.21 16.39 21.21
C VAL A 284 -23.98 15.05 20.50
N TYR A 285 -24.85 14.08 20.77
CA TYR A 285 -24.93 12.81 20.05
C TYR A 285 -25.70 13.05 18.74
N LEU A 286 -25.01 13.05 17.59
CA LEU A 286 -25.60 13.18 16.25
C LEU A 286 -25.83 11.80 15.62
#